data_AF-A0A9R1HYH7-F1
#
_entry.id   AF-A0A9R1HYH7-F1
#
_cell.length_a   1.000
_cell.length_b   1.000
_cell.length_c   1.000
_cell.angle_alpha   90.00
_cell.angle_beta   90.00
_cell.angle_gamma   90.00
#
_symmetry.space_group_name_H-M   'P 1'
#
loop_
_entity.id
_entity.type
_entity.pdbx_description
1 polymer ?
#
loop_
_entity_poly.entity_id
_entity_poly.type
_entity_poly.pdbx_seq_one_letter_code
_entity_poly.pdbx_strand_id
1 'polypeptide(L)'
;ERAFKELLHFMYSGKLTPAIEPTLLVDILMAADKFEVVSCMEHCLAATLTKTAKKFLAQWYKDFLSTEFQDELMRVPLAGIQAILSSNRPRTASEESIYDFVLRWARSQYPNSEERDKILSSRLLPLVPLSMTDAIRIDHPSNIVNFTINRDLCNNLFPLGTVRSVPFNCEGLAFFISACCKEKEQLQFFNLSINMIEGKGATWGPIDYKIEVMTRRSLEFVTKHRHTTPPNTRQTVGCKVPWSELMADDSTFFIDGKLHVRVHVKISQQA
;
A
#
# COMPACT_ATOMS: atom_id res chain seq x y z
N GLU A 1 8.43 34.27 -15.17
CA GLU A 1 7.58 34.89 -14.11
C GLU A 1 7.56 34.09 -12.81
N ARG A 2 7.27 32.79 -12.84
CA ARG A 2 7.14 31.94 -11.64
C ARG A 2 8.43 31.83 -10.79
N ALA A 3 9.58 31.63 -11.42
CA ALA A 3 10.88 31.58 -10.73
C ALA A 3 11.21 32.88 -9.99
N PHE A 4 10.89 34.03 -10.60
CA PHE A 4 11.09 35.34 -10.00
C PHE A 4 10.17 35.57 -8.80
N LYS A 5 8.91 35.12 -8.88
CA LYS A 5 7.97 35.18 -7.74
C LYS A 5 8.45 34.33 -6.55
N GLU A 6 9.01 33.15 -6.81
CA GLU A 6 9.61 32.30 -5.76
C GLU A 6 10.90 32.88 -5.19
N LEU A 7 11.74 33.52 -6.02
CA LEU A 7 12.92 34.24 -5.54
C LEU A 7 12.53 35.37 -4.60
N LEU A 8 11.53 36.17 -4.98
CA LEU A 8 10.99 37.23 -4.11
C LEU A 8 10.43 36.63 -2.81
N HIS A 9 9.62 35.58 -2.89
CA HIS A 9 9.12 34.88 -1.69
C HIS A 9 10.25 34.42 -0.78
N PHE A 10 11.33 33.86 -1.34
CA PHE A 10 12.50 33.45 -0.58
C PHE A 10 13.19 34.64 0.11
N MET A 11 13.38 35.77 -0.59
CA MET A 11 13.99 36.96 0.00
C MET A 11 13.20 37.49 1.21
N TYR A 12 11.87 37.37 1.20
CA TYR A 12 11.02 37.82 2.31
C TYR A 12 10.84 36.79 3.43
N SER A 13 10.82 35.49 3.10
CA SER A 13 10.48 34.42 4.06
C SER A 13 11.66 33.55 4.49
N GLY A 14 12.80 33.65 3.79
CA GLY A 14 13.95 32.77 3.90
C GLY A 14 13.70 31.34 3.44
N LYS A 15 12.56 31.06 2.79
CA LYS A 15 12.13 29.70 2.43
C LYS A 15 11.59 29.63 1.01
N LEU A 16 11.93 28.54 0.32
CA LEU A 16 11.28 28.16 -0.94
C LEU A 16 10.02 27.34 -0.66
N THR A 17 9.07 27.35 -1.59
CA THR A 17 7.91 26.44 -1.48
C THR A 17 8.37 24.96 -1.52
N PRO A 18 7.80 24.09 -0.67
CA PRO A 18 8.28 22.71 -0.49
C PRO A 18 8.02 21.76 -1.69
N ALA A 19 7.31 22.22 -2.73
CA ALA A 19 6.87 21.40 -3.86
C ALA A 19 7.34 21.96 -5.22
N ILE A 20 8.56 22.51 -5.29
CA ILE A 20 9.11 23.09 -6.52
C ILE A 20 9.54 21.99 -7.50
N GLU A 21 9.06 22.10 -8.73
CA GLU A 21 9.47 21.25 -9.85
C GLU A 21 10.98 21.41 -10.14
N PRO A 22 11.69 20.33 -10.55
CA PRO A 22 13.14 20.40 -10.74
C PRO A 22 13.58 21.41 -11.81
N THR A 23 12.77 21.59 -12.85
CA THR A 23 12.98 22.62 -13.90
C THR A 23 12.89 24.03 -13.31
N LEU A 24 11.86 24.28 -12.52
CA LEU A 24 11.66 25.56 -11.85
C LEU A 24 12.77 25.88 -10.83
N LEU A 25 13.37 24.88 -10.19
CA LEU A 25 14.49 25.08 -9.26
C LEU A 25 15.76 25.57 -9.96
N VAL A 26 16.01 25.07 -11.18
CA VAL A 26 17.12 25.55 -12.03
C VAL A 26 16.85 26.97 -12.50
N ASP A 27 15.61 27.30 -12.87
CA ASP A 27 15.22 28.66 -13.24
C ASP A 27 15.36 29.65 -12.06
N ILE A 28 15.04 29.21 -10.84
CA ILE A 28 15.24 30.00 -9.61
C ILE A 28 16.73 30.17 -9.32
N LEU A 29 17.55 29.13 -9.48
CA LEU A 29 19.00 29.22 -9.31
C LEU A 29 19.60 30.22 -10.31
N MET A 30 19.22 30.15 -11.59
CA MET A 30 19.65 31.11 -12.61
C MET A 30 19.20 32.54 -12.29
N ALA A 31 18.00 32.72 -11.74
CA ALA A 31 17.53 34.03 -11.30
C ALA A 31 18.30 34.51 -10.05
N ALA A 32 18.50 33.65 -9.06
CA ALA A 32 19.24 33.97 -7.84
C ALA A 32 20.70 34.35 -8.13
N ASP A 33 21.35 33.66 -9.07
CA ASP A 33 22.69 34.00 -9.58
C ASP A 33 22.68 35.37 -10.27
N LYS A 34 21.71 35.59 -11.17
CA LYS A 34 21.54 36.89 -11.86
C LYS A 34 21.31 38.07 -10.90
N PHE A 35 20.66 37.84 -9.75
CA PHE A 35 20.38 38.86 -8.74
C PHE A 35 21.30 38.75 -7.51
N GLU A 36 22.35 37.93 -7.57
CA GLU A 36 23.37 37.74 -6.54
C GLU A 36 22.81 37.38 -5.13
N VAL A 37 21.69 36.65 -5.10
CA VAL A 37 21.08 36.19 -3.85
C VAL A 37 21.76 34.91 -3.36
N VAL A 38 22.95 35.06 -2.77
CA VAL A 38 23.87 33.96 -2.37
C VAL A 38 23.18 32.88 -1.52
N SER A 39 22.41 33.29 -0.50
CA SER A 39 21.68 32.35 0.36
C SER A 39 20.64 31.53 -0.39
N CYS A 40 20.04 32.08 -1.45
CA CYS A 40 19.11 31.37 -2.32
C CYS A 40 19.86 30.41 -3.25
N MET A 41 21.02 30.81 -3.76
CA MET A 41 21.88 29.94 -4.57
C MET A 41 22.36 28.72 -3.79
N GLU A 42 22.87 28.91 -2.58
CA GLU A 42 23.28 27.81 -1.69
C GLU A 42 22.12 26.87 -1.40
N HIS A 43 20.94 27.42 -1.12
CA HIS A 43 19.74 26.64 -0.86
C HIS A 43 19.27 25.85 -2.11
N CYS A 44 19.29 26.47 -3.28
CA CYS A 44 18.93 25.83 -4.54
C CYS A 44 19.93 24.73 -4.95
N LEU A 45 21.23 24.97 -4.77
CA LEU A 45 22.28 23.98 -5.00
C LEU A 45 22.13 22.77 -4.06
N ALA A 46 21.93 23.02 -2.76
CA ALA A 46 21.69 21.96 -1.77
C ALA A 46 20.43 21.15 -2.09
N ALA A 47 19.33 21.81 -2.47
CA ALA A 47 18.08 21.15 -2.86
C ALA A 47 18.24 20.35 -4.16
N THR A 48 18.97 20.86 -5.15
CA THR A 48 19.24 20.19 -6.43
C THR A 48 20.12 18.96 -6.24
N LEU A 49 21.20 19.08 -5.47
CA LEU A 49 22.09 17.97 -5.09
C LEU A 49 21.33 16.90 -4.33
N THR A 50 20.52 17.30 -3.33
CA THR A 50 19.68 16.36 -2.58
C THR A 50 18.74 15.60 -3.51
N LYS A 51 18.00 16.30 -4.38
CA LYS A 51 17.05 15.67 -5.30
C LYS A 51 17.72 14.72 -6.28
N THR A 52 18.90 15.08 -6.77
CA THR A 52 19.70 14.27 -7.71
C THR A 52 20.27 13.04 -7.00
N ALA A 53 20.83 13.21 -5.80
CA ALA A 53 21.30 12.10 -4.98
C ALA A 53 20.16 11.11 -4.63
N LYS A 54 18.97 11.61 -4.28
CA LYS A 54 17.78 10.78 -4.06
C LYS A 54 17.42 9.94 -5.30
N LYS A 55 17.41 10.56 -6.49
CA LYS A 55 17.16 9.85 -7.76
C LYS A 55 18.24 8.82 -8.07
N PHE A 56 19.51 9.15 -7.85
CA PHE A 56 20.63 8.25 -8.06
C PHE A 56 20.54 7.03 -7.13
N LEU A 57 20.31 7.25 -5.83
CA LEU A 57 20.11 6.17 -4.86
C LEU A 57 18.93 5.27 -5.24
N ALA A 58 17.80 5.86 -5.64
CA ALA A 58 16.65 5.08 -6.10
C ALA A 58 16.99 4.18 -7.30
N GLN A 59 17.70 4.73 -8.28
CA GLN A 59 18.11 3.99 -9.48
C GLN A 59 19.14 2.90 -9.18
N TRP A 60 20.07 3.16 -8.24
CA TRP A 60 21.11 2.22 -7.84
C TRP A 60 20.55 1.04 -7.03
N TYR A 61 19.62 1.32 -6.11
CA TYR A 61 18.97 0.30 -5.27
C TYR A 61 17.63 -0.19 -5.83
N LYS A 62 17.46 -0.16 -7.17
CA LYS A 62 16.19 -0.53 -7.84
C LYS A 62 15.71 -1.94 -7.51
N ASP A 63 16.64 -2.86 -7.31
CA ASP A 63 16.40 -4.21 -6.80
C ASP A 63 16.65 -4.24 -5.28
N PHE A 64 15.85 -3.43 -4.57
CA PHE A 64 15.95 -3.07 -3.15
C PHE A 64 16.19 -4.24 -2.18
N LEU A 65 15.83 -5.47 -2.56
CA LEU A 65 15.95 -6.68 -1.74
C LEU A 65 16.66 -7.85 -2.48
N SER A 66 17.39 -7.62 -3.57
CA SER A 66 18.35 -8.63 -4.01
C SER A 66 19.42 -8.74 -2.92
N THR A 67 19.64 -9.95 -2.45
CA THR A 67 20.30 -10.29 -1.18
C THR A 67 21.75 -9.79 -1.01
N GLU A 68 22.35 -9.22 -2.06
CA GLU A 68 23.75 -8.81 -2.08
C GLU A 68 24.02 -7.43 -1.44
N PHE A 69 23.02 -6.55 -1.27
CA PHE A 69 23.22 -5.18 -0.76
C PHE A 69 22.65 -4.91 0.64
N GLN A 70 22.11 -5.93 1.34
CA GLN A 70 21.45 -5.71 2.63
C GLN A 70 22.40 -5.15 3.71
N ASP A 71 23.64 -5.64 3.77
CA ASP A 71 24.62 -5.21 4.78
C ASP A 71 25.05 -3.75 4.60
N GLU A 72 25.14 -3.28 3.36
CA GLU A 72 25.43 -1.88 3.05
C GLU A 72 24.25 -0.98 3.39
N LEU A 73 23.03 -1.41 3.07
CA LEU A 73 21.80 -0.69 3.38
C LEU A 73 21.60 -0.48 4.89
N MET A 74 22.05 -1.42 5.72
CA MET A 74 22.01 -1.29 7.18
C MET A 74 22.84 -0.11 7.69
N ARG A 75 23.80 0.40 6.91
CA ARG A 75 24.66 1.55 7.26
C ARG A 75 24.13 2.88 6.70
N VAL A 76 23.11 2.85 5.85
CA VAL A 76 22.55 4.05 5.21
C VAL A 76 21.76 4.86 6.25
N PRO A 77 21.96 6.19 6.34
CA PRO A 77 21.23 7.04 7.27
C PRO A 77 19.76 7.22 6.87
N LEU A 78 18.93 7.67 7.83
CA LEU A 78 17.47 7.83 7.66
C LEU A 78 17.07 8.52 6.36
N ALA A 79 17.73 9.64 6.01
CA ALA A 79 17.43 10.40 4.81
C ALA A 79 17.65 9.59 3.52
N GLY A 80 18.63 8.70 3.51
CA GLY A 80 18.91 7.78 2.40
C GLY A 80 17.85 6.69 2.31
N ILE A 81 17.49 6.04 3.43
CA ILE A 81 16.41 5.05 3.45
C ILE A 81 15.07 5.65 3.03
N GLN A 82 14.71 6.83 3.53
CA GLN A 82 13.50 7.54 3.10
C GLN A 82 13.51 7.84 1.61
N ALA A 83 14.65 8.24 1.05
CA ALA A 83 14.77 8.50 -0.38
C ALA A 83 14.57 7.25 -1.22
N ILE A 84 15.15 6.14 -0.79
CA ILE A 84 15.02 4.84 -1.45
C ILE A 84 13.57 4.36 -1.39
N LEU A 85 12.94 4.36 -0.19
CA LEU A 85 11.53 3.97 -0.01
C LEU A 85 10.55 4.87 -0.80
N SER A 86 10.81 6.19 -0.85
CA SER A 86 9.94 7.13 -1.57
C SER A 86 9.98 6.98 -3.08
N SER A 87 11.07 6.41 -3.61
CA SER A 87 11.38 6.42 -5.05
C SER A 87 11.31 5.03 -5.68
N ASN A 88 11.57 3.98 -4.92
CA ASN A 88 11.40 2.60 -5.37
C ASN A 88 10.05 2.05 -4.90
N ARG A 89 9.17 1.78 -5.86
CA ARG A 89 8.19 0.71 -5.72
C ARG A 89 8.90 -0.58 -6.15
N PRO A 90 9.48 -1.37 -5.25
CA PRO A 90 10.17 -2.58 -5.66
C PRO A 90 9.16 -3.49 -6.37
N ARG A 91 9.41 -3.76 -7.65
CA ARG A 91 8.56 -4.67 -8.45
C ARG A 91 8.82 -6.14 -8.11
N THR A 92 9.96 -6.43 -7.48
CA THR A 92 10.52 -7.78 -7.29
C THR A 92 10.54 -8.24 -5.85
N ALA A 93 10.22 -7.36 -4.89
CA ALA A 93 10.36 -7.65 -3.48
C ALA A 93 9.01 -7.66 -2.76
N SER A 94 8.80 -8.64 -1.88
CA SER A 94 7.55 -8.73 -1.11
C SER A 94 7.47 -7.58 -0.09
N GLU A 95 6.27 -7.07 0.13
CA GLU A 95 6.02 -6.01 1.13
C GLU A 95 6.46 -6.46 2.54
N GLU A 96 6.34 -7.75 2.83
CA GLU A 96 6.79 -8.37 4.08
C GLU A 96 8.32 -8.25 4.26
N SER A 97 9.08 -8.43 3.18
CA SER A 97 10.53 -8.24 3.22
C SER A 97 10.94 -6.77 3.37
N ILE A 98 10.16 -5.83 2.83
CA ILE A 98 10.41 -4.38 3.02
C ILE A 98 10.14 -4.01 4.48
N TYR A 99 9.05 -4.50 5.05
CA TYR A 99 8.67 -4.25 6.44
C TYR A 99 9.68 -4.86 7.42
N ASP A 100 10.09 -6.12 7.20
CA ASP A 100 11.14 -6.77 8.00
C ASP A 100 12.45 -6.00 7.93
N PHE A 101 12.88 -5.57 6.74
CA PHE A 101 14.07 -4.74 6.57
C PHE A 101 13.96 -3.42 7.36
N VAL A 102 12.85 -2.69 7.22
CA VAL A 102 12.66 -1.39 7.91
C VAL A 102 12.68 -1.57 9.43
N LEU A 103 12.08 -2.65 9.95
CA LEU A 103 12.15 -2.98 11.38
C LEU A 103 13.57 -3.30 11.84
N ARG A 104 14.30 -4.14 11.09
CA ARG A 104 15.70 -4.49 11.38
C ARG A 104 16.60 -3.26 11.35
N TRP A 105 16.48 -2.44 10.32
CA TRP A 105 17.22 -1.18 10.17
C TRP A 105 16.95 -0.23 11.33
N ALA A 106 15.67 0.00 11.68
CA ALA A 106 15.31 0.93 12.75
C ALA A 106 15.80 0.43 14.12
N ARG A 107 15.78 -0.88 14.38
CA ARG A 107 16.35 -1.48 15.60
C ARG A 107 17.86 -1.31 15.69
N SER A 108 18.56 -1.41 14.56
CA SER A 108 20.01 -1.22 14.51
C SER A 108 20.43 0.24 14.72
N GLN A 109 19.68 1.18 14.17
CA GLN A 109 20.04 2.60 14.19
C GLN A 109 19.53 3.34 15.44
N TYR A 110 18.43 2.88 16.04
CA TYR A 110 17.78 3.52 17.18
C TYR A 110 17.55 2.51 18.32
N PRO A 111 18.51 2.39 19.26
CA PRO A 111 18.38 1.50 20.42
C PRO A 111 17.22 1.90 21.35
N ASN A 112 16.98 3.21 21.51
CA ASN A 112 15.88 3.77 22.31
C ASN A 112 14.53 3.44 21.66
N SER A 113 13.62 2.81 22.41
CA SER A 113 12.31 2.38 21.91
C SER A 113 11.38 3.52 21.51
N GLU A 114 11.36 4.61 22.27
CA GLU A 114 10.44 5.72 22.04
C GLU A 114 10.85 6.50 20.78
N GLU A 115 12.14 6.76 20.62
CA GLU A 115 12.68 7.39 19.41
C GLU A 115 12.49 6.50 18.18
N ARG A 116 12.76 5.19 18.32
CA ARG A 116 12.54 4.21 17.26
C ARG A 116 11.09 4.16 16.80
N ASP A 117 10.14 4.09 17.74
CA ASP A 117 8.71 4.04 17.43
C ASP A 117 8.24 5.33 16.74
N LYS A 118 8.77 6.48 17.16
CA LYS A 118 8.51 7.76 16.51
C LYS A 118 9.03 7.80 15.08
N ILE A 119 10.26 7.33 14.83
CA ILE A 119 10.85 7.28 13.48
C ILE A 119 10.09 6.28 12.58
N LEU A 120 9.77 5.10 13.09
CA LEU A 120 9.00 4.09 12.35
C LEU A 120 7.63 4.63 11.95
N SER A 121 6.82 5.07 12.92
CA SER A 121 5.44 5.51 12.70
C SER A 121 5.32 6.75 11.82
N SER A 122 6.16 7.76 12.04
CA SER A 122 5.98 9.07 11.38
C SER A 122 6.79 9.24 10.09
N ARG A 123 7.88 8.49 9.89
CA ARG A 123 8.85 8.78 8.82
C ARG A 123 9.15 7.62 7.87
N LEU A 124 8.96 6.37 8.28
CA LEU A 124 9.32 5.19 7.47
C LEU A 124 8.10 4.40 7.02
N LEU A 125 7.21 4.02 7.95
CA LEU A 125 6.00 3.27 7.63
C LEU A 125 5.08 3.94 6.60
N PRO A 126 4.92 5.28 6.57
CA PRO A 126 4.15 5.95 5.52
C PRO A 126 4.78 5.88 4.12
N LEU A 127 6.08 5.56 4.02
CA LEU A 127 6.85 5.49 2.77
C LEU A 127 7.03 4.05 2.28
N VAL A 128 6.96 3.08 3.20
CA VAL A 128 6.74 1.69 2.80
C VAL A 128 5.40 1.64 2.11
N PRO A 129 5.25 0.95 0.97
CA PRO A 129 3.95 0.60 0.45
C PRO A 129 3.27 -0.31 1.47
N LEU A 130 2.69 0.28 2.51
CA LEU A 130 1.49 -0.22 3.16
C LEU A 130 0.35 0.05 2.17
N SER A 131 0.50 -0.45 0.94
CA SER A 131 -0.66 -0.69 0.13
C SER A 131 -1.51 -1.66 0.94
N MET A 132 -2.81 -1.69 0.69
CA MET A 132 -3.75 -2.69 1.18
C MET A 132 -4.58 -2.37 2.45
N THR A 133 -4.15 -1.53 3.40
CA THR A 133 -4.99 -1.27 4.59
C THR A 133 -6.09 -0.22 4.40
N ASP A 134 -5.85 0.85 3.64
CA ASP A 134 -6.86 1.91 3.43
C ASP A 134 -7.88 1.59 2.33
N ALA A 135 -7.61 0.59 1.48
CA ALA A 135 -8.58 0.16 0.47
C ALA A 135 -9.74 -0.61 1.12
N ILE A 136 -9.43 -1.45 2.10
CA ILE A 136 -10.39 -2.33 2.76
C ILE A 136 -10.88 -1.68 4.06
N ARG A 137 -11.80 -0.71 3.93
CA ARG A 137 -12.46 -0.06 5.08
C ARG A 137 -13.52 -0.98 5.69
N ILE A 138 -13.14 -1.72 6.72
CA ILE A 138 -14.04 -2.57 7.50
C ILE A 138 -14.91 -1.69 8.40
N ASP A 139 -16.21 -1.69 8.17
CA ASP A 139 -17.20 -1.04 9.03
C ASP A 139 -17.60 -2.03 10.16
N HIS A 140 -17.46 -1.65 11.44
CA HIS A 140 -17.70 -2.52 12.61
C HIS A 140 -18.74 -1.82 13.52
N PRO A 141 -19.76 -2.51 14.12
CA PRO A 141 -19.70 -3.86 14.69
C PRO A 141 -20.83 -4.82 14.27
N SER A 142 -20.90 -5.12 12.99
CA SER A 142 -21.86 -6.12 12.47
C SER A 142 -21.12 -7.31 11.86
N ASN A 143 -21.79 -8.46 11.76
CA ASN A 143 -21.38 -9.65 10.99
C ASN A 143 -21.26 -9.39 9.46
N ILE A 144 -21.05 -8.13 9.07
CA ILE A 144 -21.06 -7.60 7.72
C ILE A 144 -19.82 -6.70 7.58
N VAL A 145 -18.88 -7.14 6.75
CA VAL A 145 -17.64 -6.45 6.42
C VAL A 145 -17.77 -5.88 5.02
N ASN A 146 -17.91 -4.56 4.90
CA ASN A 146 -17.80 -3.87 3.62
C ASN A 146 -16.33 -3.57 3.33
N PHE A 147 -15.94 -3.53 2.06
CA PHE A 147 -14.63 -3.05 1.64
C PHE A 147 -14.59 -2.67 0.17
N THR A 148 -13.52 -1.97 -0.22
CA THR A 148 -13.29 -1.51 -1.59
C THR A 148 -11.92 -1.93 -2.10
N ILE A 149 -11.80 -2.24 -3.39
CA ILE A 149 -10.52 -2.52 -4.04
C ILE A 149 -10.40 -1.58 -5.24
N ASN A 150 -9.36 -0.75 -5.28
CA ASN A 150 -9.12 0.16 -6.41
C ASN A 150 -8.80 -0.65 -7.69
N ARG A 151 -9.28 -0.18 -8.86
CA ARG A 151 -9.01 -0.82 -10.15
C ARG A 151 -7.51 -0.91 -10.46
N ASP A 152 -6.74 0.11 -10.09
CA ASP A 152 -5.28 0.09 -10.23
C ASP A 152 -4.65 -1.00 -9.37
N LEU A 153 -5.19 -1.23 -8.17
CA LEU A 153 -4.72 -2.30 -7.28
C LEU A 153 -5.07 -3.66 -7.87
N CYS A 154 -6.29 -3.85 -8.38
CA CYS A 154 -6.65 -5.06 -9.13
C CYS A 154 -5.68 -5.29 -10.29
N ASN A 155 -5.40 -4.27 -11.10
CA ASN A 155 -4.49 -4.38 -12.24
C ASN A 155 -3.08 -4.83 -11.83
N ASN A 156 -2.57 -4.34 -10.70
CA ASN A 156 -1.26 -4.71 -10.18
C ASN A 156 -1.18 -6.15 -9.64
N LEU A 157 -2.31 -6.83 -9.43
CA LEU A 157 -2.30 -8.25 -9.07
C LEU A 157 -1.99 -9.14 -10.28
N PHE A 158 -2.09 -8.66 -11.51
CA PHE A 158 -1.77 -9.47 -12.67
C PHE A 158 -0.24 -9.65 -12.83
N PRO A 159 0.27 -10.86 -13.15
CA PRO A 159 -0.46 -12.12 -13.33
C PRO A 159 -0.57 -12.99 -12.06
N LEU A 160 0.21 -12.71 -11.00
CA LEU A 160 0.35 -13.59 -9.83
C LEU A 160 0.41 -12.86 -8.48
N GLY A 161 0.05 -11.57 -8.46
CA GLY A 161 0.03 -10.75 -7.25
C GLY A 161 -1.08 -11.14 -6.29
N THR A 162 -0.87 -10.83 -5.01
CA THR A 162 -1.81 -11.09 -3.90
C THR A 162 -1.88 -9.89 -2.98
N VAL A 163 -3.09 -9.55 -2.54
CA VAL A 163 -3.40 -8.53 -1.53
C VAL A 163 -4.16 -9.12 -0.36
N ARG A 164 -3.90 -8.63 0.86
CA ARG A 164 -4.62 -9.03 2.09
C ARG A 164 -5.17 -7.82 2.84
N SER A 165 -6.32 -7.99 3.49
CA SER A 165 -6.85 -7.03 4.44
C SER A 165 -6.11 -7.09 5.77
N VAL A 166 -6.27 -6.04 6.58
CA VAL A 166 -6.09 -6.18 8.03
C VAL A 166 -7.02 -7.27 8.58
N PRO A 167 -6.58 -7.99 9.63
CA PRO A 167 -7.45 -8.88 10.36
C PRO A 167 -8.68 -8.18 10.95
N PHE A 168 -9.80 -8.87 10.97
CA PHE A 168 -11.01 -8.45 11.68
C PHE A 168 -11.57 -9.60 12.51
N ASN A 169 -12.29 -9.27 13.58
CA ASN A 169 -12.86 -10.25 14.49
C ASN A 169 -14.37 -10.40 14.24
N CYS A 170 -14.85 -11.63 14.11
CA CYS A 170 -16.27 -11.95 14.13
C CYS A 170 -16.51 -13.01 15.21
N GLU A 171 -17.35 -12.67 16.20
CA GLU A 171 -17.73 -13.55 17.32
C GLU A 171 -16.55 -14.28 17.99
N GLY A 172 -15.40 -13.58 18.14
CA GLY A 172 -14.19 -14.11 18.79
C GLY A 172 -13.22 -14.85 17.85
N LEU A 173 -13.58 -15.07 16.58
CA LEU A 173 -12.67 -15.61 15.57
C LEU A 173 -12.10 -14.49 14.70
N ALA A 174 -10.80 -14.57 14.42
CA ALA A 174 -10.10 -13.62 13.57
C ALA A 174 -10.11 -14.09 12.10
N PHE A 175 -10.41 -13.18 11.18
CA PHE A 175 -10.44 -13.42 9.75
C PHE A 175 -9.63 -12.37 9.00
N PHE A 176 -9.19 -12.69 7.79
CA PHE A 176 -8.70 -11.73 6.82
C PHE A 176 -9.22 -12.09 5.43
N ILE A 177 -9.37 -11.07 4.60
CA ILE A 177 -9.72 -11.22 3.19
C ILE A 177 -8.44 -11.17 2.38
N SER A 178 -8.36 -11.98 1.33
CA SER A 178 -7.29 -11.92 0.34
C SER A 178 -7.86 -11.85 -1.07
N ALA A 179 -7.30 -10.98 -1.91
CA ALA A 179 -7.55 -11.00 -3.34
C ALA A 179 -6.26 -11.35 -4.08
N CYS A 180 -6.31 -12.21 -5.09
CA CYS A 180 -5.13 -12.63 -5.83
C CYS A 180 -5.45 -12.95 -7.29
N CYS A 181 -4.48 -12.79 -8.17
CA CYS A 181 -4.54 -13.36 -9.51
C CYS A 181 -4.00 -14.79 -9.46
N LYS A 182 -4.76 -15.75 -9.99
CA LYS A 182 -4.29 -17.14 -10.17
C LYS A 182 -4.54 -17.59 -11.59
N GLU A 183 -3.56 -18.29 -12.13
CA GLU A 183 -3.68 -18.96 -13.41
C GLU A 183 -4.29 -20.36 -13.23
N LYS A 184 -5.25 -20.69 -14.09
CA LYS A 184 -5.77 -22.05 -14.23
C LYS A 184 -6.07 -22.31 -15.70
N GLU A 185 -5.52 -23.40 -16.24
CA GLU A 185 -5.77 -23.82 -17.64
C GLU A 185 -5.47 -22.69 -18.65
N GLN A 186 -4.35 -21.99 -18.46
CA GLN A 186 -3.92 -20.83 -19.27
C GLN A 186 -4.83 -19.58 -19.18
N LEU A 187 -5.86 -19.60 -18.34
CA LEU A 187 -6.73 -18.46 -18.06
C LEU A 187 -6.39 -17.85 -16.70
N GLN A 188 -6.43 -16.53 -16.63
CA GLN A 188 -6.18 -15.77 -15.41
C GLN A 188 -7.49 -15.46 -14.70
N PHE A 189 -7.52 -15.65 -13.38
CA PHE A 189 -8.69 -15.44 -12.55
C PHE A 189 -8.36 -14.53 -11.37
N PHE A 190 -9.20 -13.54 -11.16
CA PHE A 190 -9.26 -12.81 -9.91
C PHE A 190 -9.97 -13.67 -8.88
N ASN A 191 -9.27 -14.03 -7.82
CA ASN A 191 -9.79 -14.82 -6.71
C ASN A 191 -9.89 -13.93 -5.48
N LEU A 192 -11.09 -13.84 -4.92
CA LEU A 192 -11.34 -13.19 -3.65
C LEU A 192 -11.72 -14.25 -2.63
N SER A 193 -11.01 -14.31 -1.50
CA SER A 193 -11.27 -15.32 -0.47
C SER A 193 -11.19 -14.77 0.94
N ILE A 194 -11.99 -15.35 1.83
CA ILE A 194 -12.00 -15.12 3.26
C ILE A 194 -11.21 -16.26 3.91
N ASN A 195 -10.28 -15.91 4.78
CA ASN A 195 -9.39 -16.83 5.46
C ASN A 195 -9.48 -16.62 6.96
N MET A 196 -9.47 -17.72 7.71
CA MET A 196 -9.47 -17.68 9.17
C MET A 196 -8.04 -17.70 9.72
N ILE A 197 -7.76 -16.78 10.64
CA ILE A 197 -6.54 -16.72 11.45
C ILE A 197 -6.78 -17.59 12.68
N GLU A 198 -5.84 -18.49 12.94
CA GLU A 198 -5.95 -19.56 13.91
C GLU A 198 -6.40 -19.09 15.31
N GLY A 199 -7.56 -19.58 15.78
CA GLY A 199 -7.98 -19.48 17.16
C GLY A 199 -7.41 -20.66 17.95
N LYS A 200 -6.45 -20.42 18.84
CA LYS A 200 -5.88 -21.46 19.71
C LYS A 200 -7.00 -22.12 20.53
N GLY A 201 -7.40 -23.34 20.16
CA GLY A 201 -8.29 -24.18 20.97
C GLY A 201 -9.76 -23.74 21.05
N ALA A 202 -10.21 -22.80 20.23
CA ALA A 202 -11.62 -22.40 20.21
C ALA A 202 -12.44 -23.42 19.41
N THR A 203 -13.56 -23.89 19.94
CA THR A 203 -14.57 -24.62 19.18
C THR A 203 -15.60 -23.65 18.64
N TRP A 204 -15.95 -23.77 17.35
CA TRP A 204 -16.95 -22.93 16.71
C TRP A 204 -17.94 -23.77 15.92
N GLY A 205 -19.20 -23.34 15.90
CA GLY A 205 -20.23 -23.97 15.08
C GLY A 205 -20.08 -23.65 13.59
N PRO A 206 -21.03 -24.10 12.75
CA PRO A 206 -21.00 -23.83 11.32
C PRO A 206 -20.90 -22.33 11.00
N ILE A 207 -20.08 -21.96 10.02
CA ILE A 207 -19.91 -20.57 9.58
C ILE A 207 -20.58 -20.39 8.22
N ASP A 208 -21.57 -19.51 8.12
CA ASP A 208 -22.18 -19.06 6.86
C ASP A 208 -21.39 -17.84 6.34
N TYR A 209 -20.80 -18.01 5.16
CA TYR A 209 -20.11 -16.99 4.42
C TYR A 209 -20.96 -16.53 3.24
N LYS A 210 -21.12 -15.22 3.09
CA LYS A 210 -21.76 -14.62 1.91
C LYS A 210 -20.88 -13.52 1.35
N ILE A 211 -20.53 -13.59 0.08
CA ILE A 211 -19.76 -12.57 -0.63
C ILE A 211 -20.66 -11.92 -1.68
N GLU A 212 -20.80 -10.61 -1.60
CA GLU A 212 -21.59 -9.79 -2.50
C GLU A 212 -20.74 -8.69 -3.11
N VAL A 213 -21.02 -8.35 -4.36
CA VAL A 213 -20.29 -7.32 -5.10
C VAL A 213 -21.30 -6.33 -5.67
N MET A 214 -21.04 -5.04 -5.50
CA MET A 214 -21.88 -4.00 -6.09
C MET A 214 -21.62 -3.93 -7.59
N THR A 215 -22.68 -3.87 -8.39
CA THR A 215 -22.55 -3.72 -9.85
C THR A 215 -22.99 -2.33 -10.29
N ARG A 216 -22.28 -1.76 -11.25
CA ARG A 216 -22.55 -0.43 -11.82
C ARG A 216 -23.97 -0.29 -12.37
N ARG A 217 -24.58 -1.37 -12.87
CA ARG A 217 -25.90 -1.35 -13.51
C ARG A 217 -27.05 -1.14 -12.53
N SER A 218 -26.96 -1.73 -11.33
CA SER A 218 -28.03 -1.65 -10.32
C SER A 218 -27.68 -0.75 -9.14
N LEU A 219 -26.40 -0.46 -8.91
CA LEU A 219 -25.89 0.10 -7.63
C LEU A 219 -26.30 -0.74 -6.41
N GLU A 220 -26.69 -1.99 -6.64
CA GLU A 220 -27.08 -2.95 -5.62
C GLU A 220 -26.02 -4.04 -5.48
N PHE A 221 -25.92 -4.60 -4.27
CA PHE A 221 -25.06 -5.74 -4.00
C PHE A 221 -25.67 -7.03 -4.55
N VAL A 222 -24.92 -7.70 -5.43
CA VAL A 222 -25.30 -8.99 -5.99
C VAL A 222 -24.46 -10.07 -5.35
N THR A 223 -25.11 -11.12 -4.82
CA THR A 223 -24.41 -12.27 -4.22
C THR A 223 -23.60 -13.01 -5.29
N LYS A 224 -22.28 -13.12 -5.08
CA LYS A 224 -21.35 -13.84 -5.97
C LYS A 224 -20.98 -15.21 -5.42
N HIS A 225 -20.99 -15.38 -4.11
CA HIS A 225 -20.70 -16.67 -3.49
C HIS A 225 -21.41 -16.76 -2.13
N ARG A 226 -21.92 -17.95 -1.82
CA ARG A 226 -22.45 -18.29 -0.51
C ARG A 226 -22.07 -19.71 -0.17
N HIS A 227 -21.53 -19.94 1.02
CA HIS A 227 -21.07 -21.26 1.45
C HIS A 227 -21.15 -21.38 2.96
N THR A 228 -21.53 -22.55 3.44
CA THR A 228 -21.55 -22.86 4.87
C THR A 228 -20.53 -23.94 5.16
N THR A 229 -19.58 -23.66 6.05
CA THR A 229 -18.58 -24.65 6.47
C THR A 229 -19.13 -25.51 7.60
N PRO A 230 -18.75 -26.80 7.66
CA PRO A 230 -19.00 -27.62 8.85
C PRO A 230 -18.31 -27.01 10.09
N PRO A 231 -18.76 -27.36 11.31
CA PRO A 231 -18.16 -26.87 12.54
C PRO A 231 -16.68 -27.28 12.62
N ASN A 232 -15.86 -26.44 13.24
CA ASN A 232 -14.42 -26.66 13.43
C ASN A 232 -13.63 -26.95 12.14
N THR A 233 -14.19 -26.64 10.96
CA THR A 233 -13.54 -26.92 9.67
C THR A 233 -12.85 -25.67 9.15
N ARG A 234 -11.56 -25.80 8.83
CA ARG A 234 -10.80 -24.73 8.19
C ARG A 234 -10.92 -24.86 6.68
N GLN A 235 -11.71 -23.99 6.07
CA GLN A 235 -11.85 -23.92 4.63
C GLN A 235 -11.71 -22.48 4.16
N THR A 236 -10.87 -22.25 3.16
CA THR A 236 -10.83 -20.96 2.46
C THR A 236 -12.06 -20.87 1.56
N VAL A 237 -12.87 -19.85 1.79
CA VAL A 237 -14.13 -19.62 1.08
C VAL A 237 -14.00 -18.38 0.21
N GLY A 238 -14.40 -18.45 -1.05
CA GLY A 238 -14.15 -17.36 -1.98
C GLY A 238 -14.90 -17.45 -3.29
N CYS A 239 -14.83 -16.37 -4.07
CA CYS A 239 -15.31 -16.32 -5.44
C CYS A 239 -14.14 -16.14 -6.42
N LYS A 240 -14.37 -16.58 -7.65
CA LYS A 240 -13.45 -16.37 -8.77
C LYS A 240 -14.17 -15.67 -9.90
N VAL A 241 -13.51 -14.71 -10.52
CA VAL A 241 -14.00 -13.98 -11.69
C VAL A 241 -12.90 -14.05 -12.76
N PRO A 242 -13.23 -14.39 -14.02
CA PRO A 242 -12.27 -14.31 -15.11
C PRO A 242 -11.65 -12.92 -15.20
N TRP A 243 -10.33 -12.85 -15.38
CA TRP A 243 -9.63 -11.57 -15.46
C TRP A 243 -10.13 -10.70 -16.62
N SER A 244 -10.42 -11.35 -17.74
CA SER A 244 -11.00 -10.73 -18.94
C SER A 244 -12.36 -10.09 -18.67
N GLU A 245 -13.20 -10.68 -17.81
CA GLU A 245 -14.50 -10.12 -17.42
C GLU A 245 -14.35 -8.98 -16.41
N LEU A 246 -13.48 -9.15 -15.41
CA LEU A 246 -13.26 -8.15 -14.38
C LEU A 246 -12.68 -6.86 -14.97
N MET A 247 -11.65 -6.97 -15.80
CA MET A 247 -10.86 -5.84 -16.28
C MET A 247 -11.27 -5.31 -17.66
N ALA A 248 -12.35 -5.82 -18.26
CA ALA A 248 -12.89 -5.31 -19.51
C ALA A 248 -13.20 -3.80 -19.45
N ASP A 249 -13.16 -3.14 -20.61
CA ASP A 249 -13.51 -1.71 -20.73
C ASP A 249 -14.99 -1.47 -20.36
N ASP A 250 -15.87 -2.43 -20.66
CA ASP A 250 -17.29 -2.43 -20.32
C ASP A 250 -17.60 -3.13 -18.97
N SER A 251 -16.58 -3.38 -18.15
CA SER A 251 -16.72 -4.04 -16.86
C SER A 251 -17.75 -3.37 -15.95
N THR A 252 -18.73 -4.15 -15.50
CA THR A 252 -19.78 -3.68 -14.59
C THR A 252 -19.36 -3.70 -13.12
N PHE A 253 -18.15 -4.16 -12.81
CA PHE A 253 -17.69 -4.39 -11.44
C PHE A 253 -17.11 -3.13 -10.78
N PHE A 254 -16.62 -2.17 -11.57
CA PHE A 254 -15.98 -0.97 -11.06
C PHE A 254 -16.91 0.25 -11.08
N ILE A 255 -17.12 0.84 -9.92
CA ILE A 255 -17.87 2.09 -9.71
C ILE A 255 -16.86 3.12 -9.23
N ASP A 256 -16.73 4.25 -9.93
CA ASP A 256 -15.72 5.27 -9.65
C ASP A 256 -14.28 4.73 -9.50
N GLY A 257 -13.94 3.73 -10.33
CA GLY A 257 -12.64 3.07 -10.31
C GLY A 257 -12.43 2.11 -9.13
N LYS A 258 -13.49 1.72 -8.41
CA LYS A 258 -13.43 0.83 -7.24
C LYS A 258 -14.38 -0.36 -7.35
N LEU A 259 -13.89 -1.52 -6.93
CA LEU A 259 -14.67 -2.73 -6.73
C LEU A 259 -15.23 -2.70 -5.30
N HIS A 260 -16.55 -2.60 -5.16
CA HIS A 260 -17.19 -2.58 -3.84
C HIS A 260 -17.66 -3.98 -3.49
N VAL A 261 -17.19 -4.49 -2.35
CA VAL A 261 -17.47 -5.84 -1.89
C VAL A 261 -18.05 -5.80 -0.49
N ARG A 262 -19.02 -6.67 -0.23
CA ARG A 262 -19.62 -6.89 1.07
C ARG A 262 -19.52 -8.37 1.41
N VAL A 263 -19.00 -8.65 2.59
CA VAL A 263 -18.82 -9.99 3.12
C VAL A 263 -19.66 -10.14 4.37
N HIS A 264 -20.44 -11.21 4.46
CA HIS A 264 -21.11 -11.61 5.68
C HIS A 264 -20.42 -12.85 6.24
N VAL A 265 -20.15 -12.82 7.53
CA VAL A 265 -19.64 -13.97 8.29
C VAL A 265 -20.56 -14.16 9.47
N LYS A 266 -21.34 -15.23 9.47
CA LYS A 266 -22.26 -15.56 10.57
C LYS A 266 -21.86 -16.90 11.17
N ILE A 267 -21.51 -16.90 12.44
CA ILE A 267 -21.18 -18.12 13.17
C ILE A 267 -22.45 -18.59 13.88
N SER A 268 -22.84 -19.83 13.66
CA SER A 268 -23.94 -20.44 14.42
C SER A 268 -23.39 -20.95 15.74
N GLN A 269 -23.99 -20.56 16.87
CA GLN A 269 -23.64 -21.18 18.15
C GLN A 269 -24.04 -22.66 18.13
N GLN A 270 -23.19 -23.54 18.67
CA GLN A 270 -23.56 -24.93 18.89
C GLN A 270 -24.68 -24.97 19.93
N ALA A 271 -25.76 -25.69 19.62
CA ALA A 271 -26.76 -26.08 20.60
C ALA A 271 -26.21 -27.16 21.54
#